data_AF-A0A967WTI4-F1
#
_entry.id   AF-A0A967WTI4-F1
#
_cell.length_a   1.000
_cell.length_b   1.000
_cell.length_c   1.000
_cell.angle_alpha   90.00
_cell.angle_beta   90.00
_cell.angle_gamma   90.00
#
_symmetry.space_group_name_H-M   'P 1'
#
loop_
_entity.id
_entity.type
_entity.pdbx_description
1 polymer ?
#
loop_
_entity_poly.entity_id
_entity_poly.type
_entity_poly.pdbx_seq_one_letter_code
_entity_poly.pdbx_strand_id
1 'polypeptide(L)'
;MAVYIDAEQLYSYVEALFALIAEKDPGAADSVLASRLVIRLHCTEPDAEITINGRQRPLETTYGPSRLRPTLDIELAADTLHA
;
A
#
# COMPACT_ATOMS: atom_id res chain seq x y z
N MET A 1 19.46 -8.35 -0.57
CA MET A 1 19.98 -7.75 -1.83
C MET A 1 18.80 -6.94 -2.29
N ALA A 2 18.85 -5.60 -2.13
CA ALA A 2 17.65 -4.79 -2.23
C ALA A 2 16.99 -5.02 -3.61
N VAL A 3 15.79 -5.60 -3.60
CA VAL A 3 15.03 -5.90 -4.83
C VAL A 3 14.49 -4.63 -5.46
N TYR A 4 14.28 -3.59 -4.65
CA TYR A 4 13.91 -2.26 -5.09
C TYR A 4 15.10 -1.29 -4.93
N ILE A 5 15.34 -0.48 -5.95
CA ILE A 5 16.44 0.48 -6.02
C ILE A 5 16.11 1.72 -5.18
N ASP A 6 14.86 2.17 -5.21
CA ASP A 6 14.37 3.34 -4.49
C ASP A 6 12.85 3.25 -4.23
N ALA A 7 12.34 4.21 -3.43
CA ALA A 7 10.93 4.27 -3.06
C ALA A 7 10.00 4.52 -4.27
N GLU A 8 10.45 5.27 -5.28
CA GLU A 8 9.63 5.56 -6.47
C GLU A 8 9.38 4.30 -7.30
N GLN A 9 10.39 3.45 -7.43
CA GLN A 9 10.26 2.15 -8.07
C GLN A 9 9.26 1.27 -7.31
N LEU A 10 9.35 1.23 -5.99
CA LEU A 10 8.39 0.49 -5.15
C LEU A 10 6.97 1.02 -5.32
N TYR A 11 6.77 2.34 -5.28
CA TYR A 11 5.45 2.96 -5.49
C TYR A 11 4.87 2.60 -6.86
N SER A 12 5.68 2.63 -7.90
CA SER A 12 5.25 2.26 -9.26
C SER A 12 4.79 0.79 -9.34
N TYR A 13 5.51 -0.12 -8.67
CA TYR A 13 5.12 -1.53 -8.63
C TYR A 13 3.86 -1.78 -7.81
N VAL A 14 3.71 -1.10 -6.67
CA VAL A 14 2.53 -1.23 -5.81
C VAL A 14 1.29 -0.66 -6.53
N GLU A 15 1.43 0.46 -7.22
CA GLU A 15 0.35 1.02 -8.04
C GLU A 15 -0.09 0.03 -9.14
N ALA A 16 0.87 -0.55 -9.87
CA ALA A 16 0.59 -1.56 -10.88
C ALA A 16 -0.07 -2.82 -10.28
N LEU A 17 0.35 -3.25 -9.09
CA LEU A 17 -0.23 -4.37 -8.38
C LEU A 17 -1.69 -4.09 -8.00
N PHE A 18 -1.99 -2.92 -7.45
CA PHE A 18 -3.36 -2.57 -7.09
C PHE A 18 -4.26 -2.38 -8.30
N ALA A 19 -3.75 -1.82 -9.41
CA ALA A 19 -4.48 -1.79 -10.68
C ALA A 19 -4.82 -3.20 -11.17
N LEU A 20 -3.85 -4.12 -11.15
CA LEU A 20 -4.05 -5.52 -11.54
C LEU A 20 -5.07 -6.24 -10.65
N ILE A 21 -5.03 -6.01 -9.34
CA ILE A 21 -6.00 -6.58 -8.39
C ILE A 21 -7.40 -6.00 -8.67
N ALA A 22 -7.52 -4.70 -8.89
CA ALA A 22 -8.81 -4.08 -9.20
C ALA A 22 -9.43 -4.61 -10.50
N GLU A 23 -8.61 -4.92 -11.51
CA GLU A 23 -9.06 -5.55 -12.76
C GLU A 23 -9.46 -7.02 -12.58
N LYS A 24 -8.72 -7.79 -11.77
CA LYS A 24 -8.95 -9.24 -11.62
C LYS A 24 -9.99 -9.59 -10.56
N ASP A 25 -10.07 -8.82 -9.50
CA ASP A 25 -11.00 -9.00 -8.39
C ASP A 25 -11.51 -7.64 -7.88
N PRO A 26 -12.56 -7.08 -8.50
CA PRO A 26 -13.16 -5.83 -8.04
C PRO A 26 -13.72 -5.92 -6.60
N GLY A 27 -13.96 -7.11 -6.06
CA GLY A 27 -14.45 -7.32 -4.69
C GLY A 27 -13.36 -7.19 -3.61
N ALA A 28 -12.08 -7.26 -3.98
CA ALA A 28 -10.97 -7.07 -3.05
C ALA A 28 -10.97 -5.65 -2.46
N ALA A 29 -11.21 -4.63 -3.29
CA ALA A 29 -11.34 -3.25 -2.85
C ALA A 29 -12.55 -3.05 -1.92
N ASP A 30 -13.67 -3.73 -2.20
CA ASP A 30 -14.86 -3.69 -1.35
C ASP A 30 -14.60 -4.28 0.05
N SER A 31 -13.75 -5.30 0.16
CA SER A 31 -13.38 -5.89 1.45
C SER A 31 -12.56 -4.92 2.31
N VAL A 32 -11.63 -4.18 1.70
CA VAL A 32 -10.87 -3.13 2.40
C VAL A 32 -11.79 -1.98 2.80
N LEU A 33 -12.71 -1.56 1.93
CA LEU A 33 -13.70 -0.53 2.24
C LEU A 33 -14.67 -0.97 3.36
N ALA A 34 -15.06 -2.24 3.40
CA ALA A 34 -15.91 -2.79 4.44
C ALA A 34 -15.23 -2.75 5.82
N SER A 35 -13.90 -2.91 5.87
CA SER A 35 -13.12 -2.85 7.11
C SER A 35 -13.04 -1.43 7.71
N ARG A 36 -13.23 -0.38 6.89
CA ARG A 36 -13.10 1.04 7.30
C ARG A 36 -11.78 1.37 7.99
N LEU A 37 -10.71 0.68 7.62
CA LEU A 37 -9.38 0.86 8.20
C LEU A 37 -8.56 1.90 7.43
N VAL A 38 -7.64 2.55 8.13
CA VAL A 38 -6.48 3.21 7.51
C VAL A 38 -5.30 2.29 7.72
N ILE A 39 -4.72 1.78 6.63
CA ILE A 39 -3.59 0.87 6.66
C ILE A 39 -2.35 1.64 6.26
N ARG A 40 -1.29 1.59 7.05
CA ARG A 40 0.03 2.10 6.69
C ARG A 40 0.99 0.94 6.51
N LEU A 41 1.66 0.94 5.37
CA LEU A 41 2.78 0.07 5.06
C LEU A 41 4.04 0.92 5.10
N HIS A 42 4.92 0.63 6.05
CA HIS A 42 6.24 1.26 6.13
C HIS A 42 7.28 0.25 5.66
N CYS A 43 7.88 0.54 4.51
CA CYS A 43 9.00 -0.21 3.97
C CYS A 43 10.30 0.43 4.44
N THR A 44 11.23 -0.35 4.98
CA THR A 44 12.47 0.18 5.59
C THR A 44 13.68 0.17 4.65
N GLU A 45 13.63 -0.59 3.56
CA GLU A 45 14.76 -0.81 2.63
C GLU A 45 14.24 -1.03 1.20
N PRO A 46 13.93 0.03 0.42
CA PRO A 46 14.09 1.46 0.70
C PRO A 46 13.04 2.03 1.67
N ASP A 47 13.36 3.15 2.32
CA ASP A 47 12.43 3.89 3.18
C ASP A 47 11.26 4.44 2.34
N ALA A 48 10.09 3.85 2.49
CA ALA A 48 8.91 4.18 1.72
C ALA A 48 7.64 3.99 2.56
N GLU A 49 6.70 4.91 2.44
CA GLU A 49 5.43 4.87 3.17
C GLU A 49 4.28 4.76 2.17
N ILE A 50 3.36 3.82 2.40
CA ILE A 50 2.14 3.67 1.60
C ILE A 50 0.96 3.65 2.55
N THR A 51 0.05 4.60 2.40
CA THR A 51 -1.15 4.68 3.23
C THR A 51 -2.39 4.41 2.40
N ILE A 52 -3.19 3.43 2.81
CA ILE A 52 -4.46 3.06 2.18
C ILE A 52 -5.62 3.49 3.08
N ASN A 53 -6.50 4.34 2.56
CA ASN A 53 -7.66 4.85 3.27
C ASN A 53 -8.94 4.11 2.82
N GLY A 54 -9.33 3.10 3.59
CA GLY A 54 -10.57 2.34 3.38
C GLY A 54 -11.82 3.00 4.00
N ARG A 55 -11.71 4.22 4.57
CA ARG A 55 -12.85 4.88 5.24
C ARG A 55 -13.80 5.61 4.29
N GLN A 56 -13.36 5.83 3.04
CA GLN A 56 -14.11 6.57 2.04
C GLN A 56 -14.05 5.84 0.70
N ARG A 57 -15.07 6.03 -0.14
CA ARG A 57 -15.09 5.59 -1.53
C ARG A 57 -14.84 6.80 -2.44
N PRO A 58 -14.02 6.70 -3.50
CA PRO A 58 -13.16 5.55 -3.84
C PRO A 58 -12.03 5.36 -2.80
N LEU A 59 -11.47 4.16 -2.78
CA LEU A 59 -10.33 3.84 -1.92
C LEU A 59 -9.15 4.74 -2.33
N GLU A 60 -8.60 5.48 -1.36
CA GLU A 60 -7.52 6.44 -1.62
C GLU A 60 -6.19 5.84 -1.15
N THR A 61 -5.20 5.84 -2.03
CA THR A 61 -3.83 5.40 -1.71
C THR A 61 -2.90 6.61 -1.78
N THR A 62 -2.19 6.87 -0.69
CA THR A 62 -1.16 7.92 -0.61
C THR A 62 0.21 7.26 -0.60
N TYR A 63 1.10 7.71 -1.48
CA TYR A 63 2.50 7.31 -1.51
C TYR A 63 3.35 8.41 -0.86
N GLY A 64 4.21 8.03 0.08
CA GLY A 64 4.94 8.94 0.94
C GLY A 64 4.17 9.34 2.21
N PRO A 65 4.65 10.37 2.92
CA PRO A 65 4.17 10.73 4.25
C PRO A 65 2.69 11.09 4.28
N SER A 66 1.91 10.40 5.10
CA SER A 66 0.49 10.70 5.33
C SER A 66 0.25 11.37 6.69
N ARG A 67 -0.72 12.30 6.71
CA ARG A 67 -1.25 12.86 7.97
C ARG A 67 -2.37 12.01 8.57
N LEU A 68 -2.80 10.96 7.86
CA LEU A 68 -3.82 10.06 8.34
C LEU A 68 -3.24 9.18 9.45
N ARG A 69 -3.98 9.05 10.55
CA ARG A 69 -3.57 8.16 11.64
C ARG A 69 -3.88 6.71 11.23
N PRO A 70 -2.87 5.83 11.14
CA PRO A 70 -3.12 4.43 10.80
C PRO A 70 -3.91 3.74 11.90
N THR A 71 -4.84 2.90 11.48
CA THR A 71 -5.54 1.94 12.35
C THR A 71 -4.79 0.61 12.39
N LEU A 72 -4.13 0.28 11.28
CA LEU A 72 -3.20 -0.83 11.15
C LEU A 72 -1.88 -0.27 10.62
N ASP A 73 -0.79 -0.60 11.28
CA ASP A 73 0.56 -0.16 10.93
C ASP A 73 1.42 -1.40 10.73
N ILE A 74 1.98 -1.55 9.54
CA ILE A 74 2.75 -2.73 9.15
C ILE A 74 4.12 -2.25 8.72
N GLU A 75 5.15 -2.66 9.45
CA GLU A 75 6.55 -2.43 9.10
C GLU A 75 7.10 -3.70 8.45
N LEU A 76 7.68 -3.55 7.26
CA LEU A 76 8.14 -4.68 6.47
C LEU A 76 9.38 -4.27 5.65
N ALA A 77 10.40 -5.12 5.59
CA ALA A 77 11.48 -4.88 4.63
C ALA A 77 10.91 -5.02 3.22
N ALA A 78 11.22 -4.14 2.27
CA ALA A 78 10.66 -4.24 0.92
C ALA A 78 11.05 -5.58 0.26
N ASP A 79 12.19 -6.16 0.67
CA ASP A 79 12.63 -7.51 0.36
C ASP A 79 11.66 -8.63 0.84
N THR A 80 10.59 -8.35 1.58
CA THR A 80 9.58 -9.36 1.96
C THR A 80 8.36 -9.39 1.05
N LEU A 81 8.20 -8.41 0.15
CA LEU A 81 7.07 -8.33 -0.78
C LEU A 81 7.26 -9.11 -2.09
N HIS A 82 8.46 -9.66 -2.35
CA HIS A 82 8.83 -10.25 -3.65
C HIS A 82 8.84 -11.79 -3.72
N ALA A 83 8.15 -12.50 -2.82
CA ALA A 83 8.12 -13.95 -2.81
C ALA A 83 7.22 -14.57 -3.92
#